data_AF-F3KH88-F1
#
_entry.id   AF-F3KH88-F1
#
_cell.length_a   1.000
_cell.length_b   1.000
_cell.length_c   1.000
_cell.angle_alpha   90.00
_cell.angle_beta   90.00
_cell.angle_gamma   90.00
#
_symmetry.space_group_name_H-M   'P 1'
#
loop_
_entity.id
_entity.type
_entity.pdbx_description
1 polymer ?
#
loop_
_entity_poly.entity_id
_entity_poly.type
_entity_poly.pdbx_seq_one_letter_code
_entity_poly.pdbx_strand_id
1 'polypeptide(L)'
;MTLHVGGGQGLFPDAVSARGSKHLRELAAMKAQGHRAVLFFCVQNSAIDRVAAAADIDAKYAQTLEEVMAEGVEVVVYNTEISPEGMALKQRLPFISGG
;
A
#
# COMPACT_ATOMS: atom_id res chain seq x y z
N MET A 1 5.98 3.85 3.52
CA MET A 1 4.86 3.77 4.48
C MET A 1 5.41 3.59 5.88
N THR A 2 4.85 4.32 6.86
CA THR A 2 5.43 4.43 8.22
C THR A 2 4.38 4.39 9.33
N LEU A 3 3.12 4.75 9.06
CA LEU A 3 2.04 4.80 10.06
C LEU A 3 1.77 3.40 10.63
N HIS A 4 2.03 3.25 11.93
CA HIS A 4 1.77 2.05 12.73
C HIS A 4 0.68 2.37 13.76
N VAL A 5 -0.34 1.52 13.84
CA VAL A 5 -1.49 1.71 14.75
C VAL A 5 -1.51 0.69 15.90
N GLY A 6 -0.37 0.05 16.16
CA GLY A 6 -0.23 -0.99 17.18
C GLY A 6 -0.50 -2.40 16.65
N GLY A 7 -0.10 -3.41 17.44
CA GLY A 7 -0.37 -4.82 17.16
C GLY A 7 0.22 -5.36 15.85
N GLY A 8 1.24 -4.70 15.26
CA GLY A 8 1.83 -5.09 13.98
C GLY A 8 1.18 -4.44 12.74
N GLN A 9 0.09 -3.70 12.91
CA GLN A 9 -0.68 -3.14 11.80
C GLN A 9 -0.11 -1.82 11.30
N GLY A 10 0.20 -1.78 10.00
CA GLY A 10 0.46 -0.55 9.26
C GLY A 10 -0.76 -0.08 8.48
N LEU A 11 -0.98 1.24 8.41
CA LEU A 11 -2.04 1.85 7.58
C LEU A 11 -1.52 2.88 6.57
N PHE A 12 -2.17 2.98 5.41
CA PHE A 12 -1.93 4.03 4.43
C PHE A 12 -3.24 4.49 3.77
N PRO A 13 -3.45 5.81 3.57
CA PRO A 13 -2.54 6.91 3.90
C PRO A 13 -2.63 7.34 5.37
N ASP A 14 -1.72 8.23 5.79
CA ASP A 14 -1.72 8.88 7.11
C ASP A 14 -2.48 10.21 7.16
N ALA A 15 -2.88 10.72 5.98
CA ALA A 15 -3.79 11.84 5.81
C ALA A 15 -4.55 11.71 4.48
N VAL A 16 -5.66 12.43 4.34
CA VAL A 16 -6.43 12.47 3.07
C VAL A 16 -5.53 12.88 1.91
N SER A 17 -5.52 12.08 0.84
CA SER A 17 -4.64 12.26 -0.31
C SER A 17 -5.36 12.06 -1.64
N ALA A 18 -5.81 13.18 -2.22
CA ALA A 18 -6.36 13.20 -3.58
C ALA A 18 -5.35 12.67 -4.63
N ARG A 19 -4.05 12.90 -4.39
CA ARG A 19 -2.96 12.41 -5.25
C ARG A 19 -2.84 10.89 -5.20
N GLY A 20 -2.95 10.28 -4.01
CA GLY A 20 -2.94 8.82 -3.87
C GLY A 20 -4.02 8.15 -4.71
N SER A 21 -5.26 8.64 -4.58
CA SER A 21 -6.39 8.14 -5.38
C SER A 21 -6.20 8.35 -6.89
N LYS A 22 -5.58 9.47 -7.32
CA LYS A 22 -5.26 9.72 -8.73
C LYS A 22 -4.29 8.67 -9.28
N HIS A 23 -3.20 8.39 -8.57
CA HIS A 23 -2.21 7.41 -9.02
C HIS A 23 -2.79 6.00 -9.10
N LEU A 24 -3.72 5.62 -8.21
CA LEU A 24 -4.42 4.32 -8.31
C LEU A 24 -5.18 4.21 -9.64
N ARG A 25 -5.94 5.24 -10.01
CA ARG A 25 -6.65 5.27 -11.30
C ARG A 25 -5.70 5.25 -12.51
N GLU A 26 -4.52 5.85 -12.39
CA GLU A 26 -3.49 5.76 -13.43
C GLU A 26 -2.96 4.33 -13.57
N LEU A 27 -2.75 3.60 -12.46
CA LEU A 27 -2.38 2.17 -12.50
C LEU A 27 -3.47 1.30 -13.13
N ALA A 28 -4.74 1.54 -12.79
CA ALA A 28 -5.88 0.90 -13.44
C ALA A 28 -5.92 1.16 -14.95
N ALA A 29 -5.70 2.42 -15.38
CA ALA A 29 -5.63 2.76 -16.79
C ALA A 29 -4.49 2.02 -17.51
N MET A 30 -3.32 1.84 -16.87
CA MET A 30 -2.22 1.03 -17.43
C MET A 30 -2.61 -0.44 -17.52
N LYS A 31 -3.33 -0.97 -16.53
CA LYS A 31 -3.85 -2.34 -16.53
C LYS A 31 -4.85 -2.57 -17.67
N ALA A 32 -5.77 -1.65 -17.88
CA ALA A 32 -6.75 -1.69 -18.97
C ALA A 32 -6.11 -1.66 -20.36
N GLN A 33 -4.94 -1.02 -20.50
CA GLN A 33 -4.13 -1.02 -21.72
C GLN A 33 -3.34 -2.34 -21.93
N GLY A 34 -3.49 -3.32 -21.03
CA GLY A 34 -2.82 -4.62 -21.12
C GLY A 34 -1.44 -4.66 -20.46
N HIS A 35 -1.01 -3.60 -19.77
CA HIS A 35 0.24 -3.61 -19.03
C HIS A 35 0.10 -4.27 -17.66
N ARG A 36 1.21 -4.78 -17.13
CA ARG A 36 1.28 -5.15 -15.71
C ARG A 36 1.38 -3.86 -14.87
N ALA A 37 0.47 -3.71 -13.91
CA ALA A 37 0.44 -2.58 -13.00
C ALA A 37 0.54 -3.08 -11.55
N VAL A 38 1.46 -2.48 -10.77
CA VAL A 38 1.74 -2.88 -9.39
C VAL A 38 1.77 -1.63 -8.49
N LEU A 39 1.00 -1.63 -7.41
CA LEU A 39 1.19 -0.74 -6.28
C LEU A 39 2.17 -1.39 -5.30
N PHE A 40 3.33 -0.76 -5.10
CA PHE A 40 4.37 -1.26 -4.19
C PHE A 40 4.43 -0.44 -2.90
N PHE A 41 4.09 -1.05 -1.78
CA PHE A 41 4.29 -0.49 -0.45
C PHE A 41 5.66 -0.88 0.10
N CYS A 42 6.56 0.10 0.16
CA CYS A 42 7.83 0.02 0.90
C CYS A 42 7.59 0.42 2.36
N VAL A 43 7.62 -0.56 3.27
CA VAL A 43 7.34 -0.37 4.69
C VAL A 43 8.64 -0.07 5.43
N GLN A 44 8.76 1.16 5.93
CA GLN A 44 9.97 1.70 6.57
C GLN A 44 9.82 1.80 8.10
N ASN A 45 9.04 0.89 8.69
CA ASN A 45 8.85 0.77 10.12
C ASN A 45 8.88 -0.71 10.48
N SER A 46 9.87 -1.11 11.28
CA SER A 46 10.12 -2.52 11.62
C SER A 46 9.04 -3.14 12.52
N ALA A 47 8.20 -2.32 13.16
CA ALA A 47 7.08 -2.79 13.99
C ALA A 47 5.83 -3.15 13.17
N ILE A 48 5.86 -2.96 11.84
CA ILE A 48 4.77 -3.33 10.93
C ILE A 48 5.04 -4.70 10.34
N ASP A 49 4.10 -5.64 10.52
CA ASP A 49 4.13 -6.99 9.95
C ASP A 49 3.03 -7.22 8.90
N ARG A 50 2.05 -6.32 8.79
CA ARG A 50 0.96 -6.36 7.80
C ARG A 50 0.46 -4.96 7.48
N VAL A 51 -0.08 -4.79 6.28
CA VAL A 51 -0.52 -3.48 5.76
C VAL A 51 -1.97 -3.54 5.33
N ALA A 52 -2.73 -2.50 5.61
CA ALA A 52 -4.09 -2.29 5.11
C ALA A 52 -4.30 -0.83 4.71
N ALA A 53 -5.38 -0.55 3.98
CA ALA A 53 -5.80 0.82 3.70
C ALA A 53 -6.38 1.48 4.96
N ALA A 54 -6.12 2.78 5.14
CA ALA A 54 -6.63 3.57 6.25
C ALA A 54 -8.03 4.13 5.93
N ALA A 55 -9.07 3.28 5.89
CA ALA A 55 -10.42 3.71 5.52
C ALA A 55 -10.97 4.83 6.41
N ASP A 56 -10.64 4.82 7.71
CA ASP A 56 -11.04 5.86 8.67
C ASP A 56 -10.36 7.22 8.42
N ILE A 57 -9.22 7.23 7.72
CA ILE A 57 -8.47 8.45 7.39
C ILE A 57 -8.83 8.95 5.99
N ASP A 58 -8.88 8.06 5.00
CA ASP A 58 -9.23 8.38 3.62
C ASP A 58 -10.04 7.24 2.98
N ALA A 59 -11.35 7.25 3.26
CA ALA A 59 -12.31 6.28 2.71
C ALA A 59 -12.29 6.25 1.18
N LYS A 60 -12.05 7.38 0.52
CA LYS A 60 -11.99 7.46 -0.94
C LYS A 60 -10.77 6.72 -1.48
N TYR A 61 -9.62 6.88 -0.86
CA TYR A 61 -8.42 6.12 -1.21
C TYR A 61 -8.65 4.62 -1.01
N ALA A 62 -9.21 4.21 0.14
CA ALA A 62 -9.49 2.80 0.44
C ALA A 62 -10.41 2.17 -0.61
N GLN A 63 -11.54 2.81 -0.91
CA GLN A 63 -12.47 2.37 -1.95
C GLN A 63 -11.80 2.29 -3.33
N THR A 64 -11.06 3.33 -3.72
CA THR A 64 -10.35 3.33 -5.01
C THR A 64 -9.34 2.18 -5.07
N LEU A 65 -8.67 1.85 -3.96
CA LEU A 65 -7.70 0.76 -3.92
C LEU A 65 -8.37 -0.60 -4.14
N GLU A 66 -9.52 -0.84 -3.51
CA GLU A 66 -10.32 -2.05 -3.73
C GLU A 66 -10.78 -2.19 -5.18
N GLU A 67 -11.28 -1.09 -5.77
CA GLU A 67 -11.71 -1.05 -7.17
C GLU A 67 -10.56 -1.43 -8.12
N VAL A 68 -9.39 -0.79 -7.99
CA VAL A 68 -8.28 -1.07 -8.91
C VAL A 68 -7.65 -2.45 -8.68
N MET A 69 -7.71 -2.98 -7.45
CA MET A 69 -7.34 -4.38 -7.18
C MET A 69 -8.27 -5.35 -7.91
N ALA A 70 -9.58 -5.09 -7.92
CA ALA A 70 -10.55 -5.89 -8.67
C ALA A 70 -10.34 -5.82 -10.19
N GLU A 71 -9.82 -4.69 -10.69
CA GLU A 71 -9.40 -4.53 -12.10
C GLU A 71 -8.05 -5.22 -12.41
N GLY A 72 -7.39 -5.80 -11.41
CA GLY A 72 -6.18 -6.61 -11.57
C GLY A 72 -4.87 -5.84 -11.42
N VAL A 73 -4.90 -4.66 -10.78
CA VAL A 73 -3.69 -4.02 -10.24
C VAL A 73 -3.18 -4.84 -9.06
N GLU A 74 -1.92 -5.23 -9.08
CA GLU A 74 -1.31 -6.02 -8.01
C GLU A 74 -0.91 -5.12 -6.84
N VAL A 75 -1.13 -5.58 -5.60
CA VAL A 75 -0.56 -4.94 -4.41
C VAL A 75 0.58 -5.79 -3.86
N VAL A 76 1.75 -5.18 -3.73
CA VAL A 76 2.96 -5.81 -3.20
C VAL A 76 3.46 -5.00 -2.02
N VAL A 77 3.72 -5.67 -0.90
CA VAL A 77 4.19 -5.04 0.33
C VAL A 77 5.49 -5.71 0.73
N TYR A 78 6.53 -4.91 1.00
CA TYR A 78 7.78 -5.41 1.59
C TYR A 78 8.15 -4.55 2.78
N ASN A 79 8.69 -5.19 3.82
CA ASN A 79 9.40 -4.48 4.86
C ASN A 79 10.84 -4.17 4.45
N THR A 80 11.41 -3.21 5.16
CA THR A 80 12.78 -2.76 4.98
C THR A 80 13.56 -3.05 6.25
N GLU A 81 14.72 -3.69 6.09
CA GLU A 81 15.77 -3.70 7.10
C GLU A 81 16.47 -2.34 7.07
N ILE A 82 16.50 -1.66 8.21
CA ILE A 82 17.05 -0.30 8.34
C ILE A 82 18.15 -0.35 9.39
N SER A 83 19.35 0.05 9.00
CA SER A 83 20.51 0.19 9.89
C SER A 83 21.32 1.44 9.54
N PRO A 84 22.28 1.85 10.37
CA PRO A 84 23.19 2.96 10.03
C PRO A 84 23.98 2.75 8.73
N GLU A 85 24.18 1.49 8.32
CA GLU A 85 24.93 1.12 7.11
C GLU A 85 24.07 1.21 5.84
N GLY A 86 22.75 1.28 5.97
CA GLY A 86 21.85 1.45 4.84
C GLY A 86 20.46 0.86 5.04
N MET A 87 19.75 0.70 3.92
CA MET A 87 18.41 0.14 3.88
C MET A 87 18.30 -0.91 2.77
N ALA A 88 17.67 -2.05 3.07
CA ALA A 88 17.40 -3.10 2.10
C ALA A 88 15.98 -3.64 2.26
N LEU A 89 15.31 -3.95 1.15
CA LEU A 89 14.06 -4.72 1.20
C LEU A 89 14.37 -6.10 1.78
N LYS A 90 13.59 -6.54 2.76
CA LYS A 90 13.86 -7.79 3.48
C LYS A 90 12.90 -8.90 3.08
N GLN A 91 11.62 -8.78 3.40
CA GLN A 91 10.63 -9.82 3.11
C GLN A 91 9.28 -9.24 2.73
N ARG A 92 8.52 -10.03 1.98
CA ARG A 92 7.14 -9.71 1.62
C ARG A 92 6.26 -9.77 2.87
N LEU A 93 5.42 -8.75 3.04
CA LEU A 93 4.38 -8.73 4.06
C LEU A 93 3.00 -8.98 3.43
N PRO A 94 2.03 -9.50 4.19
CA PRO A 94 0.65 -9.54 3.75
C PRO A 94 0.07 -8.13 3.63
N PHE A 95 -0.63 -7.89 2.51
CA PHE A 95 -1.63 -6.85 2.41
C PHE A 95 -2.97 -7.44 2.83
N ILE A 96 -3.65 -6.80 3.77
CA ILE A 96 -4.97 -7.20 4.25
C ILE A 96 -5.98 -6.30 3.53
N SER A 97 -6.66 -6.86 2.54
CA SER A 97 -7.89 -6.27 2.00
C SER A 97 -9.05 -6.69 2.88
N GLY A 98 -9.89 -5.72 3.29
CA GLY A 98 -11.22 -6.03 3.79
C GLY A 98 -12.07 -6.59 2.65
N GLY A 99 -12.88 -7.61 2.94
CA GLY A 99 -13.77 -8.27 1.98
C GLY A 99 -15.12 -7.61 1.81
#